data_AF-A0A8J2Z8Y6-F1
#
_entry.id   AF-A0A8J2Z8Y6-F1
#
_cell.length_a   1.000
_cell.length_b   1.000
_cell.length_c   1.000
_cell.angle_alpha   90.00
_cell.angle_beta   90.00
_cell.angle_gamma   90.00
#
_symmetry.space_group_name_H-M   'P 1'
#
loop_
_entity.id
_entity.type
_entity.pdbx_description
1 polymer ?
#
loop_
_entity_poly.entity_id
_entity_poly.type
_entity_poly.pdbx_seq_one_letter_code
_entity_poly.pdbx_strand_id
1 'polypeptide(L)' 'MVEPPEDGRANRAACAAIAEALGVAPSAVTVVQGASAREKTLHVAGDPRALAERLGALGP' A
#
# COMPACT_ATOMS: atom_id res chain seq x y z
N MET A 1 -18.07 0.21 -20.24
CA MET A 1 -17.03 -0.81 -20.04
C MET A 1 -16.62 -0.70 -18.58
N VAL A 2 -17.03 -1.64 -17.73
CA VAL A 2 -16.64 -1.68 -16.31
C VAL A 2 -15.49 -2.67 -16.22
N GLU A 3 -14.32 -2.19 -15.82
CA GLU A 3 -13.14 -2.99 -15.56
C GLU A 3 -13.40 -3.94 -14.37
N PRO A 4 -12.85 -5.16 -14.39
CA PRO A 4 -13.34 -6.28 -13.61
C PRO A 4 -13.09 -6.12 -12.10
N PRO A 5 -13.87 -6.80 -11.23
CA PRO A 5 -13.78 -6.71 -9.76
C PRO A 5 -12.45 -7.20 -9.15
N GLU A 6 -11.47 -7.58 -9.98
CA GLU A 6 -10.20 -8.17 -9.58
C GLU A 6 -9.16 -7.12 -9.17
N ASP A 7 -9.14 -5.95 -9.81
CA ASP A 7 -8.26 -4.83 -9.45
C ASP A 7 -8.48 -4.40 -7.99
N GLY A 8 -9.73 -4.44 -7.53
CA GLY A 8 -10.08 -4.15 -6.15
C GLY A 8 -9.46 -5.15 -5.16
N ARG A 9 -9.37 -6.44 -5.51
CA ARG A 9 -8.75 -7.46 -4.64
C ARG A 9 -7.23 -7.31 -4.61
N ALA A 10 -6.59 -7.10 -5.75
CA ALA A 10 -5.14 -6.92 -5.82
C ALA A 10 -4.69 -5.64 -5.10
N ASN A 11 -5.42 -4.54 -5.25
CA ASN A 11 -5.12 -3.29 -4.55
C ASN A 11 -5.30 -3.42 -3.04
N ARG A 12 -6.39 -4.06 -2.59
CA ARG A 12 -6.60 -4.33 -1.16
C ARG A 12 -5.52 -5.23 -0.58
N ALA A 13 -5.11 -6.28 -1.29
CA ALA A 13 -4.04 -7.17 -0.86
C ALA A 13 -2.70 -6.43 -0.73
N ALA A 14 -2.36 -5.57 -1.71
CA ALA A 14 -1.17 -4.73 -1.65
C ALA A 14 -1.21 -3.75 -0.47
N CYS A 15 -2.32 -3.02 -0.29
CA CYS A 15 -2.49 -2.11 0.85
C CYS A 15 -2.37 -2.85 2.18
N ALA A 16 -2.99 -4.03 2.31
CA ALA A 16 -2.92 -4.83 3.52
C ALA A 16 -1.50 -5.31 3.82
N ALA A 17 -0.78 -5.83 2.82
CA ALA A 17 0.60 -6.29 2.99
C ALA A 17 1.54 -5.16 3.43
N ILE A 18 1.42 -3.98 2.82
CA ILE A 18 2.20 -2.80 3.22
C ILE A 18 1.80 -2.31 4.61
N ALA A 19 0.50 -2.33 4.93
CA ALA A 19 0.01 -1.92 6.25
C ALA A 19 0.55 -2.83 7.36
N GLU A 20 0.57 -4.15 7.15
CA GLU A 20 1.13 -5.11 8.11
C GLU A 20 2.64 -4.93 8.26
N ALA A 21 3.38 -4.82 7.16
CA ALA A 21 4.83 -4.61 7.18
C ALA A 21 5.22 -3.33 7.93
N LEU A 22 4.42 -2.27 7.79
CA LEU A 22 4.66 -0.98 8.43
C LEU A 22 3.93 -0.82 9.77
N GLY A 23 3.19 -1.83 10.24
CA GLY A 23 2.43 -1.75 11.50
C GLY A 23 1.46 -0.56 11.56
N VAL A 24 0.77 -0.27 10.45
CA VAL A 24 -0.26 0.78 10.35
C VAL A 24 -1.62 0.18 10.02
N ALA A 25 -2.70 0.97 10.20
CA ALA A 25 -4.03 0.52 9.81
C ALA A 25 -4.12 0.36 8.27
N PRO A 26 -4.83 -0.64 7.74
CA PRO A 26 -5.02 -0.78 6.29
C PRO A 26 -5.74 0.43 5.67
N SER A 27 -6.60 1.12 6.43
CA SER A 27 -7.23 2.38 6.01
C SER A 27 -6.25 3.55 5.87
N ALA A 28 -5.04 3.44 6.42
CA ALA A 28 -3.99 4.44 6.26
C ALA A 28 -3.18 4.23 4.97
N VAL A 29 -3.40 3.12 4.25
CA VAL A 29 -2.68 2.79 3.02
C VAL A 29 -3.62 2.83 1.82
N THR A 30 -3.33 3.68 0.85
CA THR A 30 -4.17 3.85 -0.34
C THR A 30 -3.34 3.83 -1.62
N VAL A 31 -3.80 3.12 -2.65
CA VAL A 31 -3.19 3.21 -3.98
C VAL A 31 -3.53 4.56 -4.60
N VAL A 32 -2.53 5.37 -4.88
CA VAL A 32 -2.71 6.70 -5.50
C VAL A 32 -2.41 6.69 -7.00
N GLN A 33 -1.62 5.72 -7.48
CA GLN A 33 -1.35 5.54 -8.91
C GLN A 33 -1.09 4.07 -9.27
N GLY A 34 -1.34 3.72 -10.54
CA GLY A 34 -1.04 2.38 -11.05
C GLY A 34 -2.02 1.29 -10.59
N ALA A 35 -3.26 1.64 -10.25
CA ALA A 35 -4.27 0.68 -9.77
C ALA A 35 -4.40 -0.57 -10.67
N SER A 36 -4.38 -0.36 -12.00
CA SER A 36 -4.44 -1.41 -13.03
C SER A 36 -3.06 -1.76 -13.63
N ALA A 37 -1.97 -1.21 -13.08
CA ALA A 37 -0.60 -1.44 -13.53
C ALA A 37 0.14 -2.41 -12.60
N ARG A 38 1.23 -3.00 -13.11
CA ARG A 38 2.12 -3.86 -12.30
C ARG A 38 2.85 -3.06 -11.23
N GLU A 39 3.26 -1.84 -11.55
CA GLU A 39 3.87 -0.89 -10.62
C GLU A 39 2.78 -0.03 -9.99
N LYS A 40 2.75 0.01 -8.65
CA LYS A 40 1.73 0.72 -7.87
C LYS A 40 2.41 1.71 -6.96
N THR A 41 1.90 2.93 -6.95
CA THR A 41 2.31 3.95 -5.97
C THR A 41 1.26 3.96 -4.86
N LEU A 42 1.70 3.69 -3.64
CA LEU A 42 0.85 3.70 -2.46
C LEU A 42 1.21 4.90 -1.58
N HIS A 43 0.18 5.59 -1.10
CA HIS A 43 0.29 6.58 -0.04
C HIS A 43 0.06 5.90 1.30
N VAL A 44 0.96 6.14 2.25
CA VAL A 44 0.82 5.69 3.64
C VAL A 44 0.70 6.91 4.55
N ALA A 45 -0.45 7.08 5.18
CA ALA A 45 -0.70 8.15 6.12
C ALA A 45 -0.11 7.80 7.50
N GLY A 46 0.57 8.76 8.13
CA GLY A 46 1.16 8.57 9.46
C GLY A 46 2.37 9.46 9.71
N ASP A 47 3.13 9.14 10.76
CA ASP A 47 4.35 9.85 11.09
C ASP A 47 5.49 9.47 10.11
N PRO A 48 6.07 10.44 9.38
CA PRO A 48 7.05 10.14 8.34
C PRO A 48 8.35 9.58 8.91
N ARG A 49 8.75 9.95 10.14
CA ARG A 49 9.97 9.44 10.76
C ARG A 49 9.79 7.96 11.15
N ALA A 50 8.69 7.62 11.81
CA ALA A 50 8.37 6.24 12.17
C ALA A 50 8.22 5.34 10.93
N LEU A 51 7.60 5.84 9.87
CA LEU A 51 7.47 5.10 8.61
C LEU A 51 8.84 4.87 7.94
N ALA A 52 9.72 5.88 7.91
CA ALA A 52 11.06 5.74 7.37
C ALA A 52 11.90 4.72 8.16
N GLU A 53 11.82 4.73 9.50
CA GLU A 53 12.51 3.74 10.35
C GLU A 53 12.01 2.31 10.07
N ARG A 54 10.69 2.13 9.97
CA ARG A 54 10.08 0.82 9.68
C ARG A 54 10.44 0.34 8.27
N LEU A 55 10.46 1.23 7.28
CA LEU A 55 10.93 0.91 5.92
C LEU A 55 12.40 0.52 5.92
N GLY A 56 13.26 1.24 6.65
CA GLY A 56 14.67 0.89 6.80
C GLY A 56 14.88 -0.48 7.47
N ALA A 57 13.99 -0.86 8.40
CA ALA A 57 14.02 -2.15 9.07
C ALA A 57 13.52 -3.32 8.20
N LEU A 58 12.74 -3.04 7.13
CA LEU A 58 12.29 -4.06 6.16
C LEU A 58 13.40 -4.49 5.18
N GLY A 59 14.49 -3.70 5.08
CA GLY A 59 15.73 -4.07 4.40
C GLY A 59 15.69 -4.05 2.86
N PRO A 60 16.83 -4.31 2.18
CA PRO A 60 16.87 -4.86 0.83
C PRO A 60 16.49 -6.36 0.79
#